data_AF-A0A960VBG4-F1
#
_entry.id   AF-A0A960VBG4-F1
#
_cell.length_a   1.000
_cell.length_b   1.000
_cell.length_c   1.000
_cell.angle_alpha   90.00
_cell.angle_beta   90.00
_cell.angle_gamma   90.00
#
_symmetry.space_group_name_H-M   'P 1'
#
loop_
_entity.id
_entity.type
_entity.pdbx_description
1 polymer ?
#
loop_
_entity_poly.entity_id
_entity_poly.type
_entity_poly.pdbx_seq_one_letter_code
_entity_poly.pdbx_strand_id
1 'polypeptide(L)'
;EMLVIDGIYLSAARTKASKESKPDVLYSTIAHELQHLIRFPYELKRSNITSPIDPLTLPSTITFDDTWINEGTSEVISDIAGYGPQSDRIKCFRGDPSNTNSSCTNGFIAKSMISWSSNILNYSYAYAFMNYLYYNSGTSTTTRNSFLKSTTTGSSTRGSSITGLMSVFKNASNYSSTLLSSDTSTMFKRLFALFLAQTLKYSSSSTAYYGSTTGSSMSSLYSTYSYPSNLTSLMNLPTYLPTVTGSSFELYPTVSYRVSGTSSGPSNSNAVVVQSTGSEYVIFNGSTSSSSYITTSASVKSNQQSESNLPGFDMKAVFSYPEQKDFCTHQYFIERFLHKNNNILHY
;
A
#
# COMPACT_ATOMS: atom_id res chain seq x y z
N GLU A 1 -13.31 -8.22 -8.64
CA GLU A 1 -14.46 -8.40 -7.72
C GLU A 1 -15.77 -8.45 -8.53
N MET A 2 -16.89 -8.92 -7.94
CA MET A 2 -18.24 -8.62 -8.42
C MET A 2 -18.84 -7.57 -7.49
N LEU A 3 -19.25 -6.42 -8.01
CA LEU A 3 -20.00 -5.43 -7.24
C LEU A 3 -21.39 -6.00 -6.92
N VAL A 4 -21.57 -6.51 -5.72
CA VAL A 4 -22.90 -6.62 -5.11
C VAL A 4 -23.04 -5.46 -4.13
N ILE A 5 -23.42 -4.30 -4.66
CA ILE A 5 -23.92 -3.17 -3.86
C ILE A 5 -25.33 -3.56 -3.44
N ASP A 6 -25.45 -4.26 -2.31
CA ASP A 6 -26.76 -4.40 -1.66
C ASP A 6 -27.11 -3.07 -1.00
N GLY A 7 -28.00 -2.32 -1.66
CA GLY A 7 -28.46 -1.02 -1.18
C GLY A 7 -29.09 -1.06 0.21
N ILE A 8 -29.60 -2.22 0.66
CA ILE A 8 -30.16 -2.39 2.01
C ILE A 8 -29.05 -2.44 3.05
N TYR A 9 -28.01 -3.27 2.85
CA TYR A 9 -26.87 -3.33 3.77
C TYR A 9 -26.09 -2.01 3.80
N LEU A 10 -25.96 -1.33 2.66
CA LEU A 10 -25.30 -0.04 2.59
C LEU A 10 -26.11 1.08 3.26
N SER A 11 -27.44 1.07 3.12
CA SER A 11 -28.34 1.98 3.85
C SER A 11 -28.32 1.72 5.36
N ALA A 12 -28.27 0.46 5.77
CA ALA A 12 -28.12 0.07 7.17
C ALA A 12 -26.75 0.52 7.74
N ALA A 13 -25.67 0.34 6.97
CA ALA A 13 -24.33 0.81 7.33
C ALA A 13 -24.28 2.35 7.48
N ARG A 14 -24.89 3.10 6.54
CA ARG A 14 -25.05 4.56 6.64
C ARG A 14 -25.80 4.97 7.89
N THR A 15 -26.93 4.31 8.15
CA THR A 15 -27.77 4.61 9.31
C THR A 15 -27.02 4.37 10.61
N LYS A 16 -26.26 3.28 10.69
CA LYS A 16 -25.40 2.97 11.83
C LYS A 16 -24.27 4.00 11.99
N ALA A 17 -23.57 4.34 10.91
CA ALA A 17 -22.50 5.34 10.92
C ALA A 17 -23.01 6.71 11.37
N SER A 18 -24.14 7.15 10.84
CA SER A 18 -24.79 8.41 11.23
C SER A 18 -25.16 8.42 12.72
N LYS A 19 -25.71 7.32 13.26
CA LYS A 19 -26.02 7.18 14.69
C LYS A 19 -24.76 7.22 15.57
N GLU A 20 -23.64 6.72 15.06
CA GLU A 20 -22.34 6.69 15.76
C GLU A 20 -21.52 7.97 15.50
N SER A 21 -22.07 8.99 14.82
CA SER A 21 -21.35 10.20 14.38
C SER A 21 -20.07 9.88 13.58
N LYS A 22 -20.07 8.75 12.86
CA LYS A 22 -18.99 8.32 11.98
C LYS A 22 -19.14 8.93 10.59
N PRO A 23 -18.04 9.08 9.83
CA PRO A 23 -18.08 9.58 8.46
C PRO A 23 -19.00 8.75 7.56
N ASP A 24 -19.49 9.34 6.47
CA ASP A 24 -20.47 8.69 5.59
C ASP A 24 -19.87 7.48 4.85
N VAL A 25 -20.11 6.29 5.40
CA VAL A 25 -19.64 5.01 4.87
C VAL A 25 -20.29 4.70 3.51
N LEU A 26 -21.49 5.21 3.21
CA LEU A 26 -22.17 4.93 1.94
C LEU A 26 -21.47 5.60 0.77
N TYR A 27 -21.25 6.92 0.86
CA TYR A 27 -20.55 7.64 -0.23
C TYR A 27 -19.11 7.15 -0.39
N SER A 28 -18.46 6.81 0.72
CA SER A 28 -17.14 6.19 0.75
C SER A 28 -17.08 4.88 -0.04
N THR A 29 -17.98 3.93 0.28
CA THR A 29 -18.03 2.63 -0.40
C THR A 29 -18.42 2.79 -1.86
N ILE A 30 -19.42 3.63 -2.18
CA ILE A 30 -19.78 3.90 -3.57
C ILE A 30 -18.58 4.49 -4.33
N ALA A 31 -17.84 5.44 -3.75
CA ALA A 31 -16.70 6.05 -4.42
C ALA A 31 -15.54 5.05 -4.65
N HIS A 32 -15.24 4.21 -3.66
CA HIS A 32 -14.27 3.12 -3.78
C HIS A 32 -14.63 2.18 -4.93
N GLU A 33 -15.86 1.65 -4.91
CA GLU A 33 -16.31 0.65 -5.87
C GLU A 33 -16.56 1.22 -7.27
N LEU A 34 -17.02 2.48 -7.36
CA LEU A 34 -17.17 3.17 -8.63
C LEU A 34 -15.82 3.37 -9.32
N GLN A 35 -14.73 3.57 -8.57
CA GLN A 35 -13.41 3.63 -9.19
C GLN A 35 -13.08 2.32 -9.91
N HIS A 36 -13.37 1.17 -9.30
CA HIS A 36 -13.07 -0.14 -9.91
C HIS A 36 -13.81 -0.27 -11.24
N LEU A 37 -15.07 0.18 -11.29
CA LEU A 37 -15.87 0.23 -12.53
C LEU A 37 -15.27 1.17 -13.58
N ILE A 38 -14.76 2.33 -13.19
CA ILE A 38 -14.10 3.28 -14.11
C ILE A 38 -12.79 2.69 -14.65
N ARG A 39 -12.05 1.95 -13.81
CA ARG A 39 -10.76 1.34 -14.14
C ARG A 39 -10.89 0.13 -15.07
N PHE A 40 -11.93 -0.67 -14.87
CA PHE A 40 -12.11 -1.97 -15.49
C PHE A 40 -11.95 -1.99 -17.03
N PRO A 41 -12.52 -1.06 -17.82
CA PRO A 41 -12.30 -1.03 -19.27
C PRO A 41 -10.82 -0.90 -19.66
N TYR A 42 -10.02 -0.18 -18.86
CA TYR A 42 -8.60 0.03 -19.11
C TYR A 42 -7.76 -1.20 -18.78
N GLU A 43 -8.14 -1.98 -17.76
CA GLU A 43 -7.51 -3.27 -17.44
C GLU A 43 -7.74 -4.31 -18.53
N LEU A 44 -8.94 -4.29 -19.11
CA LEU A 44 -9.29 -5.11 -20.26
C LEU A 44 -8.64 -4.62 -21.57
N LYS A 45 -7.98 -3.45 -21.56
CA LYS A 45 -7.48 -2.76 -22.75
C LYS A 45 -8.56 -2.57 -23.82
N ARG A 46 -9.82 -2.41 -23.40
CA ARG A 46 -10.96 -2.19 -24.28
C ARG A 46 -11.39 -0.73 -24.16
N SER A 47 -11.13 0.06 -25.20
CA SER A 47 -11.55 1.46 -25.25
C SER A 47 -13.07 1.63 -25.25
N ASN A 48 -13.82 0.61 -25.69
CA ASN A 48 -15.28 0.56 -25.66
C ASN A 48 -15.76 -0.87 -25.33
N ILE A 49 -16.48 -1.05 -24.23
CA ILE A 49 -17.22 -2.29 -23.94
C ILE A 49 -18.62 -2.13 -24.52
N THR A 50 -18.79 -2.44 -25.82
CA THR A 50 -20.10 -2.36 -26.50
C THR A 50 -20.88 -3.68 -26.46
N SER A 51 -20.33 -4.73 -25.84
CA SER A 51 -20.97 -6.03 -25.73
C SER A 51 -20.53 -6.72 -24.43
N PRO A 52 -21.41 -7.55 -23.83
CA PRO A 52 -21.04 -8.36 -22.67
C PRO A 52 -19.76 -9.14 -22.92
N ILE A 53 -18.89 -9.18 -21.92
CA ILE A 53 -17.66 -9.95 -22.01
C ILE A 53 -17.99 -11.39 -21.65
N ASP A 54 -17.89 -12.29 -22.63
CA ASP A 54 -18.00 -13.70 -22.36
C ASP A 54 -16.74 -14.17 -21.60
N PRO A 55 -16.90 -14.65 -20.35
CA PRO A 55 -15.78 -15.09 -19.54
C PRO A 55 -14.96 -16.21 -20.15
N LEU A 56 -15.58 -17.03 -21.01
CA LEU A 56 -14.94 -18.19 -21.66
C LEU A 56 -14.11 -17.79 -22.88
N THR A 57 -14.30 -16.56 -23.37
CA THR A 57 -13.55 -15.98 -24.50
C THR A 57 -12.72 -14.76 -24.08
N LEU A 58 -12.57 -14.53 -22.77
CA LEU A 58 -11.60 -13.57 -22.24
C LEU A 58 -10.22 -13.93 -22.83
N PRO A 59 -9.54 -13.02 -23.55
CA PRO A 59 -8.22 -13.31 -24.06
C PRO A 59 -7.29 -13.65 -22.89
N SER A 60 -6.46 -14.66 -23.06
CA SER A 60 -5.45 -15.12 -22.08
C SER A 60 -4.39 -14.06 -21.71
N THR A 61 -4.51 -12.84 -22.26
CA THR A 61 -3.57 -11.73 -22.12
C THR A 61 -4.11 -10.56 -21.29
N ILE A 62 -5.20 -10.76 -20.54
CA ILE A 62 -5.66 -9.76 -19.55
C ILE A 62 -4.57 -9.58 -18.51
N THR A 63 -3.97 -8.40 -18.51
CA THR A 63 -3.01 -7.98 -17.50
C THR A 63 -3.77 -7.12 -16.52
N PHE A 64 -4.23 -7.72 -15.42
CA PHE A 64 -4.73 -6.97 -14.28
C PHE A 64 -3.61 -6.12 -13.71
N ASP A 65 -4.00 -5.03 -13.06
CA ASP A 65 -3.05 -4.19 -12.38
C ASP A 65 -2.50 -4.85 -11.13
N ASP A 66 -1.35 -4.36 -10.69
CA ASP A 66 -0.89 -4.62 -9.34
C ASP A 66 -2.01 -4.25 -8.35
N THR A 67 -2.53 -5.27 -7.65
CA THR A 67 -3.72 -5.15 -6.80
C THR A 67 -3.59 -4.03 -5.77
N TRP A 68 -2.40 -3.85 -5.19
CA TRP A 68 -2.15 -2.78 -4.23
C TRP A 68 -2.31 -1.38 -4.81
N ILE A 69 -2.02 -1.17 -6.11
CA ILE A 69 -2.22 0.12 -6.76
C ILE A 69 -3.71 0.32 -7.00
N ASN A 70 -4.41 -0.74 -7.44
CA ASN A 70 -5.84 -0.66 -7.65
C ASN A 70 -6.56 -0.27 -6.36
N GLU A 71 -6.43 -1.12 -5.33
CA GLU A 71 -7.06 -0.89 -4.03
C GLU A 71 -6.58 0.41 -3.37
N GLY A 72 -5.28 0.69 -3.38
CA GLY A 72 -4.76 1.93 -2.81
C GLY A 72 -5.33 3.19 -3.49
N THR A 73 -5.58 3.15 -4.80
CA THR A 73 -6.23 4.25 -5.52
C THR A 73 -7.68 4.42 -5.06
N SER A 74 -8.42 3.32 -4.96
CA SER A 74 -9.82 3.28 -4.52
C SER A 74 -9.99 3.77 -3.08
N GLU A 75 -9.05 3.43 -2.20
CA GLU A 75 -9.01 3.93 -0.82
C GLU A 75 -8.75 5.44 -0.74
N VAL A 76 -7.89 5.98 -1.60
CA VAL A 76 -7.68 7.44 -1.67
C VAL A 76 -8.93 8.16 -2.20
N ILE A 77 -9.66 7.55 -3.14
CA ILE A 77 -10.92 8.12 -3.64
C ILE A 77 -12.01 8.10 -2.58
N SER A 78 -12.10 7.03 -1.79
CA SER A 78 -12.96 6.95 -0.60
C SER A 78 -12.63 8.07 0.41
N ASP A 79 -11.35 8.35 0.66
CA ASP A 79 -10.90 9.46 1.51
C ASP A 79 -11.42 10.82 0.98
N ILE A 80 -11.21 11.09 -0.31
CA ILE A 80 -11.67 12.32 -0.99
C ILE A 80 -13.19 12.46 -0.96
N ALA A 81 -13.93 11.35 -1.01
CA ALA A 81 -15.39 11.32 -0.96
C ALA A 81 -15.97 11.62 0.44
N GLY A 82 -15.12 11.90 1.44
CA GLY A 82 -15.53 12.35 2.78
C GLY A 82 -15.30 11.32 3.89
N TYR A 83 -14.63 10.19 3.60
CA TYR A 83 -14.23 9.21 4.61
C TYR A 83 -12.80 9.46 5.14
N GLY A 84 -12.16 10.51 4.64
CA GLY A 84 -10.78 10.87 4.95
C GLY A 84 -10.62 11.72 6.21
N PRO A 85 -9.47 11.61 6.91
CA PRO A 85 -8.49 10.54 6.78
C PRO A 85 -8.99 9.22 7.40
N GLN A 86 -8.65 8.09 6.77
CA GLN A 86 -9.11 6.77 7.20
C GLN A 86 -8.40 6.28 8.47
N SER A 87 -8.80 6.82 9.63
CA SER A 87 -8.09 6.66 10.91
C SER A 87 -7.84 5.21 11.32
N ASP A 88 -8.75 4.27 11.07
CA ASP A 88 -8.57 2.86 11.43
C ASP A 88 -7.54 2.16 10.52
N ARG A 89 -7.47 2.54 9.25
CA ARG A 89 -6.39 2.08 8.33
C ARG A 89 -5.04 2.62 8.77
N ILE A 90 -5.00 3.89 9.12
CA ILE A 90 -3.81 4.55 9.66
C ILE A 90 -3.34 3.82 10.93
N LYS A 91 -4.23 3.54 11.89
CA LYS A 91 -3.90 2.74 13.07
C LYS A 91 -3.39 1.36 12.70
N CYS A 92 -4.02 0.71 11.72
CA CYS A 92 -3.66 -0.64 11.31
C CYS A 92 -2.26 -0.71 10.71
N PHE A 93 -1.94 0.21 9.79
CA PHE A 93 -0.62 0.31 9.18
C PHE A 93 0.49 0.46 10.24
N ARG A 94 0.20 1.14 11.35
CA ARG A 94 1.19 1.47 12.39
C ARG A 94 1.39 0.40 13.44
N GLY A 95 0.50 -0.59 13.54
CA GLY A 95 0.48 -1.47 14.71
C GLY A 95 0.04 -0.76 15.98
N ASP A 96 -0.94 0.13 15.88
CA ASP A 96 -1.52 0.78 17.06
C ASP A 96 -2.25 -0.26 17.94
N PRO A 97 -1.89 -0.41 19.22
CA PRO A 97 -2.53 -1.38 20.12
C PRO A 97 -4.00 -1.07 20.42
N SER A 98 -4.46 0.16 20.16
CA SER A 98 -5.89 0.51 20.22
C SER A 98 -6.68 -0.05 19.02
N ASN A 99 -6.01 -0.55 17.99
CA ASN A 99 -6.66 -1.26 16.91
C ASN A 99 -7.03 -2.67 17.38
N THR A 100 -8.33 -2.98 17.36
CA THR A 100 -8.86 -4.26 17.84
C THR A 100 -8.66 -5.40 16.83
N ASN A 101 -8.15 -5.13 15.63
CA ASN A 101 -7.92 -6.13 14.61
C ASN A 101 -6.54 -6.78 14.79
N SER A 102 -6.51 -8.08 15.10
CA SER A 102 -5.29 -8.86 15.31
C SER A 102 -4.35 -8.90 14.10
N SER A 103 -4.86 -8.69 12.88
CA SER A 103 -4.04 -8.59 11.67
C SER A 103 -3.19 -7.31 11.64
N CYS A 104 -3.51 -6.33 12.49
CA CYS A 104 -2.85 -5.04 12.53
C CYS A 104 -1.77 -4.93 13.59
N THR A 105 -1.69 -5.85 14.58
CA THR A 105 -0.86 -5.71 15.79
C THR A 105 0.61 -5.34 15.54
N ASN A 106 1.18 -5.83 14.43
CA ASN A 106 2.60 -5.60 14.08
C ASN A 106 2.83 -4.52 13.02
N GLY A 107 1.77 -3.88 12.55
CA GLY A 107 1.84 -2.89 11.47
C GLY A 107 2.46 -3.42 10.19
N PHE A 108 3.02 -2.52 9.37
CA PHE A 108 3.56 -2.81 8.04
C PHE A 108 4.92 -3.53 8.03
N ILE A 109 5.62 -3.62 9.17
CA ILE A 109 6.96 -4.23 9.24
C ILE A 109 6.88 -5.71 8.91
N ALA A 110 7.89 -6.21 8.20
CA ALA A 110 7.94 -7.59 7.72
C ALA A 110 6.81 -7.96 6.73
N LYS A 111 6.00 -6.99 6.28
CA LYS A 111 4.92 -7.21 5.33
C LYS A 111 5.23 -6.52 4.01
N SER A 112 4.89 -7.21 2.93
CA SER A 112 5.00 -6.66 1.59
C SER A 112 3.69 -5.96 1.23
N MET A 113 3.79 -4.79 0.63
CA MET A 113 2.66 -4.13 -0.02
C MET A 113 2.28 -4.87 -1.31
N ILE A 114 3.23 -5.55 -1.96
CA ILE A 114 3.05 -6.23 -3.25
C ILE A 114 2.57 -7.68 -3.08
N SER A 115 3.00 -8.38 -2.03
CA SER A 115 2.48 -9.73 -1.70
C SER A 115 1.08 -9.61 -1.10
N TRP A 116 0.10 -9.52 -2.00
CA TRP A 116 -1.28 -9.24 -1.65
C TRP A 116 -2.01 -10.48 -1.14
N SER A 117 -2.69 -10.33 0.00
CA SER A 117 -3.51 -11.37 0.63
C SER A 117 -4.91 -10.88 1.00
N SER A 118 -5.33 -9.73 0.45
CA SER A 118 -6.64 -9.12 0.66
C SER A 118 -7.04 -8.95 2.14
N ASN A 119 -6.08 -8.67 3.02
CA ASN A 119 -6.33 -8.40 4.43
C ASN A 119 -6.30 -6.90 4.73
N ILE A 120 -6.87 -6.48 5.88
CA ILE A 120 -6.96 -5.07 6.28
C ILE A 120 -5.61 -4.34 6.25
N LEU A 121 -4.52 -5.04 6.56
CA LEU A 121 -3.19 -4.46 6.59
C LEU A 121 -2.66 -4.17 5.18
N ASN A 122 -2.92 -5.04 4.20
CA ASN A 122 -2.58 -4.80 2.79
C ASN A 122 -3.26 -3.52 2.28
N TYR A 123 -4.58 -3.38 2.51
CA TYR A 123 -5.30 -2.15 2.14
C TYR A 123 -4.78 -0.93 2.91
N SER A 124 -4.46 -1.08 4.19
CA SER A 124 -3.92 0.01 5.02
C SER A 124 -2.56 0.50 4.53
N TYR A 125 -1.69 -0.42 4.11
CA TYR A 125 -0.38 -0.11 3.52
C TYR A 125 -0.54 0.58 2.17
N ALA A 126 -1.35 0.00 1.28
CA ALA A 126 -1.63 0.57 -0.03
C ALA A 126 -2.22 1.99 0.08
N TYR A 127 -3.21 2.19 0.97
CA TYR A 127 -3.79 3.50 1.25
C TYR A 127 -2.73 4.50 1.73
N ALA A 128 -1.91 4.14 2.73
CA ALA A 128 -0.94 5.08 3.30
C ALA A 128 0.06 5.58 2.24
N PHE A 129 0.60 4.68 1.41
CA PHE A 129 1.56 5.06 0.38
C PHE A 129 0.90 5.75 -0.82
N MET A 130 -0.25 5.29 -1.31
CA MET A 130 -0.97 5.95 -2.40
C MET A 130 -1.47 7.34 -2.02
N ASN A 131 -1.93 7.52 -0.77
CA ASN A 131 -2.31 8.83 -0.25
C ASN A 131 -1.09 9.76 -0.17
N TYR A 132 0.05 9.24 0.30
CA TYR A 132 1.31 9.96 0.28
C TYR A 132 1.69 10.44 -1.13
N LEU A 133 1.58 9.58 -2.16
CA LEU A 133 1.81 9.97 -3.56
C LEU A 133 0.79 10.99 -4.05
N TYR A 134 -0.49 10.82 -3.73
CA TYR A 134 -1.54 11.77 -4.10
C TYR A 134 -1.23 13.18 -3.62
N TYR A 135 -0.94 13.36 -2.33
CA TYR A 135 -0.63 14.68 -1.79
C TYR A 135 0.70 15.26 -2.29
N ASN A 136 1.67 14.41 -2.64
CA ASN A 136 2.96 14.84 -3.18
C ASN A 136 2.98 15.04 -4.70
N SER A 137 1.91 14.68 -5.42
CA SER A 137 1.80 14.85 -6.87
C SER A 137 1.50 16.31 -7.30
N GLY A 138 0.97 17.13 -6.41
CA GLY A 138 0.68 18.53 -6.70
C GLY A 138 0.23 19.34 -5.50
N THR A 139 0.31 20.66 -5.63
CA THR A 139 0.00 21.62 -4.55
C THR A 139 -1.48 22.00 -4.48
N SER A 140 -2.27 21.65 -5.51
CA SER A 140 -3.71 21.93 -5.57
C SER A 140 -4.54 20.64 -5.66
N THR A 141 -5.80 20.67 -5.23
CA THR A 141 -6.73 19.53 -5.43
C THR A 141 -6.86 19.15 -6.90
N THR A 142 -6.91 20.13 -7.80
CA THR A 142 -7.01 19.88 -9.25
C THR A 142 -5.82 19.07 -9.78
N THR A 143 -4.60 19.48 -9.46
CA THR A 143 -3.39 18.78 -9.92
C THR A 143 -3.28 17.37 -9.34
N ARG A 144 -3.68 17.19 -8.07
CA ARG A 144 -3.68 15.89 -7.40
C ARG A 144 -4.75 14.94 -7.97
N ASN A 145 -5.93 15.48 -8.28
CA ASN A 145 -7.01 14.71 -8.91
C ASN A 145 -6.64 14.32 -10.35
N SER A 146 -5.91 15.16 -11.08
CA SER A 146 -5.36 14.80 -12.39
C SER A 146 -4.36 13.63 -12.30
N PHE A 147 -3.55 13.57 -11.25
CA PHE A 147 -2.68 12.42 -10.98
C PHE A 147 -3.48 11.13 -10.76
N LEU A 148 -4.49 11.13 -9.86
CA LEU A 148 -5.34 9.94 -9.63
C LEU A 148 -6.11 9.51 -10.89
N LYS A 149 -6.63 10.48 -11.65
CA LYS A 149 -7.29 10.19 -12.92
C LYS A 149 -6.34 9.49 -13.89
N SER A 150 -5.11 9.99 -14.02
CA SER A 150 -4.08 9.39 -14.90
C SER A 150 -3.65 8.00 -14.42
N THR A 151 -3.62 7.77 -13.10
CA THR A 151 -3.40 6.45 -12.51
C THR A 151 -4.50 5.45 -12.91
N THR A 152 -5.74 5.91 -13.10
CA THR A 152 -6.93 5.06 -13.34
C THR A 152 -7.25 4.89 -14.84
N THR A 153 -7.26 5.96 -15.62
CA THR A 153 -7.87 6.00 -16.97
C THR A 153 -6.89 6.19 -18.14
N GLY A 154 -5.58 6.00 -17.93
CA GLY A 154 -4.58 6.20 -18.99
C GLY A 154 -4.50 5.02 -19.97
N SER A 155 -4.65 5.24 -21.28
CA SER A 155 -4.60 4.16 -22.28
C SER A 155 -3.19 3.60 -22.54
N SER A 156 -2.15 4.42 -22.38
CA SER A 156 -0.74 4.05 -22.62
C SER A 156 0.19 4.25 -21.42
N THR A 157 -0.19 5.08 -20.45
CA THR A 157 0.57 5.31 -19.22
C THR A 157 -0.43 5.46 -18.07
N ARG A 158 -0.65 4.38 -17.33
CA ARG A 158 -1.50 4.33 -16.13
C ARG A 158 -0.76 3.60 -15.01
N GLY A 159 -1.30 3.66 -13.80
CA GLY A 159 -0.74 2.99 -12.64
C GLY A 159 -1.03 1.48 -12.61
N SER A 160 -0.68 0.75 -13.68
CA SER A 160 -0.90 -0.71 -13.73
C SER A 160 0.19 -1.52 -13.04
N SER A 161 1.34 -0.91 -12.81
CA SER A 161 2.48 -1.47 -12.08
C SER A 161 3.25 -0.35 -11.40
N ILE A 162 4.24 -0.67 -10.54
CA ILE A 162 5.12 0.36 -9.96
C ILE A 162 5.73 1.25 -11.05
N THR A 163 6.27 0.66 -12.12
CA THR A 163 6.83 1.42 -13.24
C THR A 163 5.80 2.32 -13.92
N GLY A 164 4.57 1.83 -14.12
CA GLY A 164 3.47 2.61 -14.66
C GLY A 164 3.07 3.78 -13.75
N LEU A 165 2.90 3.53 -12.46
CA LEU A 165 2.54 4.54 -11.46
C LEU A 165 3.61 5.63 -11.34
N MET A 166 4.88 5.23 -11.34
CA MET A 166 6.00 6.15 -11.35
C MET A 166 6.06 6.95 -12.66
N SER A 167 5.72 6.34 -13.80
CA SER A 167 5.60 7.06 -15.07
C SER A 167 4.47 8.09 -15.05
N VAL A 168 3.35 7.78 -14.39
CA VAL A 168 2.27 8.75 -14.14
C VAL A 168 2.77 9.88 -13.21
N PHE A 169 3.50 9.55 -12.14
CA PHE A 169 4.04 10.53 -11.21
C PHE A 169 5.05 11.49 -11.87
N LYS A 170 5.84 11.03 -12.86
CA LYS A 170 6.72 11.90 -13.67
C LYS A 170 5.99 13.02 -14.40
N ASN A 171 4.71 12.82 -14.69
CA ASN A 171 3.87 13.83 -15.34
C ASN A 171 3.09 14.67 -14.32
N ALA A 172 3.27 14.42 -13.02
CA ALA A 172 2.63 15.17 -11.97
C ALA A 172 3.28 16.54 -11.80
N SER A 173 2.50 17.53 -11.39
CA SER A 173 2.93 18.94 -11.31
C SER A 173 4.12 19.19 -10.38
N ASN A 174 4.29 18.38 -9.33
CA ASN A 174 5.34 18.55 -8.34
C ASN A 174 6.57 17.63 -8.59
N TYR A 175 6.62 16.95 -9.74
CA TYR A 175 7.76 16.10 -10.07
C TYR A 175 9.03 16.92 -10.30
N SER A 176 10.11 16.53 -9.62
CA SER A 176 11.46 17.04 -9.83
C SER A 176 12.40 15.92 -10.25
N SER A 177 12.86 15.97 -11.51
CA SER A 177 13.81 14.99 -12.07
C SER A 177 15.17 15.02 -11.35
N THR A 178 15.59 16.19 -10.87
CA THR A 178 16.82 16.35 -10.08
C THR A 178 16.75 15.60 -8.75
N LEU A 179 15.59 15.64 -8.09
CA LEU A 179 15.41 15.01 -6.78
C LEU A 179 15.01 13.54 -6.86
N LEU A 180 14.23 13.14 -7.87
CA LEU A 180 13.67 11.80 -7.95
C LEU A 180 14.31 10.87 -8.99
N SER A 181 15.10 11.39 -9.93
CA SER A 181 15.52 10.69 -11.16
C SER A 181 14.41 10.54 -12.20
N SER A 182 14.81 10.45 -13.47
CA SER A 182 13.94 10.09 -14.59
C SER A 182 13.72 8.57 -14.71
N ASP A 183 14.57 7.78 -14.08
CA ASP A 183 14.43 6.32 -13.97
C ASP A 183 13.34 5.96 -12.95
N THR A 184 12.35 5.16 -13.36
CA THR A 184 11.18 4.85 -12.55
C THR A 184 11.50 4.00 -11.33
N SER A 185 12.46 3.08 -11.44
CA SER A 185 12.89 2.25 -10.30
C SER A 185 13.57 3.11 -9.22
N THR A 186 14.47 4.00 -9.63
CA THR A 186 15.18 4.91 -8.73
C THR A 186 14.22 5.89 -8.05
N MET A 187 13.27 6.45 -8.80
CA MET A 187 12.25 7.33 -8.25
C MET A 187 11.35 6.62 -7.24
N PHE A 188 10.92 5.38 -7.53
CA PHE A 188 10.18 4.58 -6.56
C PHE A 188 10.97 4.40 -5.26
N LYS A 189 12.24 3.99 -5.35
CA LYS A 189 13.13 3.82 -4.20
C LYS A 189 13.25 5.12 -3.38
N ARG A 190 13.40 6.27 -4.03
CA ARG A 190 13.51 7.58 -3.36
C ARG A 190 12.22 8.01 -2.66
N LEU A 191 11.08 7.90 -3.35
CA LEU A 191 9.78 8.25 -2.78
C LEU A 191 9.39 7.32 -1.62
N PHE A 192 9.60 6.02 -1.78
CA PHE A 192 9.29 5.03 -0.76
C PHE A 192 10.23 5.13 0.45
N ALA A 193 11.53 5.35 0.23
CA ALA A 193 12.48 5.65 1.30
C ALA A 193 12.06 6.88 2.11
N LEU A 194 11.65 7.96 1.43
CA LEU A 194 11.17 9.17 2.10
C LEU A 194 9.88 8.93 2.89
N PHE A 195 8.92 8.23 2.31
CA PHE A 195 7.68 7.85 2.98
C PHE A 195 7.94 7.06 4.27
N LEU A 196 8.81 6.04 4.21
CA LEU A 196 9.20 5.25 5.38
C LEU A 196 9.92 6.11 6.41
N ALA A 197 10.89 6.93 6.00
CA ALA A 197 11.65 7.78 6.89
C ALA A 197 10.74 8.77 7.65
N GLN A 198 9.82 9.44 6.95
CA GLN A 198 8.86 10.37 7.56
C GLN A 198 7.88 9.66 8.51
N THR A 199 7.40 8.47 8.11
CA THR A 199 6.54 7.62 8.97
C THR A 199 7.25 7.22 10.26
N LEU A 200 8.56 6.95 10.20
CA LEU A 200 9.40 6.60 11.34
C LEU A 200 9.92 7.83 12.11
N LYS A 201 9.52 9.04 11.73
CA LYS A 201 10.04 10.32 12.26
C LYS A 201 11.55 10.51 12.16
N TYR A 202 12.16 9.94 11.14
CA TYR A 202 13.57 10.20 10.88
C TYR A 202 13.75 11.68 10.51
N SER A 203 14.88 12.26 10.91
CA SER A 203 15.19 13.67 10.66
C SER A 203 15.47 13.93 9.18
N SER A 204 15.32 15.18 8.73
CA SER A 204 15.68 15.58 7.36
C SER A 204 17.18 15.40 7.07
N SER A 205 18.03 15.40 8.11
CA SER A 205 19.46 15.07 8.04
C SER A 205 19.76 13.58 7.80
N SER A 206 18.74 12.74 7.66
CA SER A 206 18.92 11.30 7.39
C SER A 206 19.60 11.07 6.03
N THR A 207 20.30 9.94 5.95
CA THR A 207 21.01 9.52 4.74
C THR A 207 20.35 8.26 4.18
N ALA A 208 20.11 8.25 2.87
CA ALA A 208 19.60 7.08 2.16
C ALA A 208 20.68 6.47 1.27
N TYR A 209 20.74 5.14 1.24
CA TYR A 209 21.65 4.32 0.45
C TYR A 209 20.81 3.49 -0.51
N TYR A 210 20.98 3.70 -1.82
CA TYR A 210 20.18 3.07 -2.87
C TYR A 210 20.98 1.98 -3.59
N GLY A 211 21.22 0.86 -2.90
CA GLY A 211 22.04 -0.24 -3.43
C GLY A 211 23.48 0.15 -3.72
N SER A 212 24.01 1.06 -2.91
CA SER A 212 25.36 1.61 -2.98
C SER A 212 25.85 1.91 -1.57
N THR A 213 27.17 1.88 -1.37
CA THR A 213 27.79 2.30 -0.11
C THR A 213 27.90 3.82 0.04
N THR A 214 27.65 4.56 -1.04
CA THR A 214 27.63 6.03 -1.02
C THR A 214 26.22 6.53 -0.70
N GLY A 215 26.06 7.10 0.49
CA GLY A 215 24.80 7.68 0.94
C GLY A 215 24.47 9.00 0.26
N SER A 216 23.18 9.30 0.15
CA SER A 216 22.64 10.58 -0.32
C SER A 216 21.84 11.25 0.79
N SER A 217 22.07 12.53 1.02
CA SER A 217 21.27 13.33 1.95
C SER A 217 19.81 13.37 1.50
N MET A 218 18.88 13.25 2.45
CA MET A 218 17.44 13.36 2.19
C MET A 218 16.88 14.77 2.39
N SER A 219 17.69 15.75 2.78
CA SER A 219 17.20 17.09 3.18
C SER A 219 16.31 17.75 2.12
N SER A 220 16.75 17.79 0.86
CA SER A 220 15.98 18.40 -0.24
C SER A 220 14.73 17.59 -0.62
N LEU A 221 14.76 16.28 -0.38
CA LEU A 221 13.61 15.40 -0.56
C LEU A 221 12.54 15.70 0.50
N TYR A 222 12.92 15.83 1.76
CA TYR A 222 12.00 16.22 2.85
C TYR A 222 11.34 17.58 2.61
N SER A 223 12.10 18.58 2.14
CA SER A 223 11.55 19.92 1.90
C SER A 223 10.59 19.97 0.72
N THR A 224 10.82 19.16 -0.32
CA THR A 224 10.02 19.19 -1.56
C THR A 224 8.81 18.26 -1.48
N TYR A 225 8.97 17.10 -0.86
CA TYR A 225 7.93 16.09 -0.72
C TYR A 225 7.61 15.89 0.76
N SER A 226 6.89 16.86 1.31
CA SER A 226 6.55 16.87 2.73
C SER A 226 5.51 15.81 3.08
N TYR A 227 5.49 15.41 4.35
CA TYR A 227 4.49 14.47 4.83
C TYR A 227 3.11 15.15 4.88
N PRO A 228 2.08 14.57 4.26
CA PRO A 228 0.75 15.20 4.18
C PRO A 228 0.11 15.42 5.55
N SER A 229 -0.58 16.55 5.73
CA SER A 229 -1.21 16.90 7.00
C SER A 229 -2.31 15.91 7.41
N ASN A 230 -3.07 15.37 6.46
CA ASN A 230 -4.08 14.33 6.68
C ASN A 230 -3.47 12.98 7.08
N LEU A 231 -2.17 12.79 6.84
CA LEU A 231 -1.41 11.62 7.27
C LEU A 231 -0.66 11.87 8.58
N THR A 232 -0.69 13.06 9.19
CA THR A 232 0.08 13.36 10.41
C THR A 232 -0.14 12.39 11.56
N SER A 233 -1.31 11.76 11.66
CA SER A 233 -1.59 10.70 12.61
C SER A 233 -0.73 9.45 12.41
N LEU A 234 -0.23 9.17 11.20
CA LEU A 234 0.79 8.16 10.94
C LEU A 234 2.11 8.48 11.68
N MET A 235 2.41 9.77 11.89
CA MET A 235 3.57 10.18 12.66
C MET A 235 3.35 10.01 14.17
N ASN A 236 2.13 10.04 14.73
CA ASN A 236 1.94 10.12 16.19
C ASN A 236 2.21 8.81 16.97
N LEU A 237 3.47 8.53 17.34
CA LEU A 237 4.00 7.34 18.06
C LEU A 237 3.91 6.00 17.31
N PRO A 238 4.99 5.50 16.68
CA PRO A 238 5.02 4.10 16.24
C PRO A 238 5.04 3.20 17.49
N THR A 239 3.95 2.50 17.78
CA THR A 239 3.86 1.75 19.03
C THR A 239 4.54 0.39 18.95
N TYR A 240 4.55 -0.26 17.79
CA TYR A 240 5.22 -1.56 17.63
C TYR A 240 5.80 -1.71 16.24
N LEU A 241 7.13 -1.60 16.16
CA LEU A 241 7.87 -2.06 14.99
C LEU A 241 8.74 -3.21 15.48
N PRO A 242 8.36 -4.48 15.23
CA PRO A 242 9.19 -5.61 15.62
C PRO A 242 10.58 -5.40 15.03
N THR A 243 11.56 -5.28 15.92
CA THR A 243 12.98 -5.22 15.53
C THR A 243 13.34 -6.64 15.12
N VAL A 244 13.84 -6.83 13.89
CA VAL A 244 14.31 -8.17 13.50
C VAL A 244 15.56 -8.50 14.28
N THR A 245 15.47 -9.59 15.05
CA THR A 245 16.59 -10.22 15.75
C THR A 245 17.06 -11.40 14.93
N GLY A 246 18.27 -11.33 14.36
CA GLY A 246 18.87 -12.42 13.57
C GLY A 246 20.06 -11.93 12.76
N SER A 247 20.90 -12.86 12.27
CA SER A 247 22.06 -12.55 11.41
C SER A 247 21.72 -12.49 9.92
N SER A 248 20.54 -12.95 9.51
CA SER A 248 20.07 -12.96 8.12
C SER A 248 18.56 -12.94 8.06
N PHE A 249 17.99 -12.20 7.11
CA PHE A 249 16.56 -12.23 6.79
C PHE A 249 16.29 -11.96 5.31
N GLU A 250 15.14 -12.43 4.85
CA GLU A 250 14.68 -12.23 3.48
C GLU A 250 13.87 -10.94 3.37
N LEU A 251 14.23 -10.13 2.38
CA LEU A 251 13.50 -8.93 1.99
C LEU A 251 12.81 -9.21 0.65
N TYR A 252 11.55 -9.60 0.72
CA TYR A 252 10.67 -9.54 -0.45
C TYR A 252 10.44 -8.08 -0.86
N PRO A 253 10.08 -7.80 -2.13
CA PRO A 253 9.79 -6.45 -2.59
C PRO A 253 8.87 -5.69 -1.63
N THR A 254 9.24 -4.46 -1.27
CA THR A 254 8.57 -3.55 -0.31
C THR A 254 8.48 -4.01 1.15
N VAL A 255 8.90 -5.24 1.45
CA VAL A 255 9.13 -5.63 2.84
C VAL A 255 10.18 -4.71 3.41
N SER A 256 9.87 -4.18 4.58
CA SER A 256 10.74 -3.28 5.31
C SER A 256 10.94 -3.80 6.72
N TYR A 257 12.15 -3.56 7.22
CA TYR A 257 12.53 -3.87 8.59
C TYR A 257 13.25 -2.69 9.20
N ARG A 258 12.96 -2.46 10.47
CA ARG A 258 13.70 -1.55 11.33
C ARG A 258 14.82 -2.33 12.01
N VAL A 259 16.01 -1.77 12.02
CA VAL A 259 17.24 -2.45 12.39
C VAL A 259 18.06 -1.55 13.31
N SER A 260 18.44 -2.03 14.50
CA SER A 260 19.33 -1.28 15.39
C SER A 260 20.79 -1.47 14.96
N GLY A 261 21.51 -0.37 14.83
CA GLY A 261 22.91 -0.33 14.41
C GLY A 261 23.17 0.82 13.44
N THR A 262 24.38 0.84 12.91
CA THR A 262 24.80 1.74 11.83
C THR A 262 25.09 0.91 10.60
N SER A 263 24.57 1.31 9.44
CA SER A 263 24.86 0.65 8.17
C SER A 263 25.56 1.59 7.20
N SER A 264 26.54 1.08 6.46
CA SER A 264 27.15 1.77 5.32
C SER A 264 26.35 1.56 4.02
N GLY A 265 25.18 0.92 4.08
CA GLY A 265 24.38 0.58 2.90
C GLY A 265 24.75 -0.79 2.29
N PRO A 266 23.75 -1.56 1.79
CA PRO A 266 23.96 -2.84 1.11
C PRO A 266 24.49 -2.65 -0.32
N SER A 267 25.32 -3.57 -0.80
CA SER A 267 25.85 -3.59 -2.18
C SER A 267 24.84 -4.10 -3.23
N ASN A 268 23.68 -4.58 -2.78
CA ASN A 268 22.62 -5.05 -3.67
C ASN A 268 21.82 -3.87 -4.23
N SER A 269 21.73 -3.75 -5.56
CA SER A 269 21.07 -2.64 -6.27
C SER A 269 19.60 -2.42 -5.92
N ASN A 270 18.90 -3.45 -5.41
CA ASN A 270 17.51 -3.37 -4.98
C ASN A 270 17.36 -3.05 -3.50
N ALA A 271 18.39 -3.22 -2.70
CA ALA A 271 18.34 -2.97 -1.27
C ALA A 271 18.48 -1.46 -1.00
N VAL A 272 17.56 -0.91 -0.21
CA VAL A 272 17.58 0.50 0.18
C VAL A 272 17.64 0.59 1.69
N VAL A 273 18.60 1.38 2.19
CA VAL A 273 18.73 1.69 3.61
C VAL A 273 18.46 3.17 3.82
N VAL A 274 17.69 3.51 4.85
CA VAL A 274 17.61 4.88 5.36
C VAL A 274 18.09 4.89 6.79
N GLN A 275 19.20 5.59 7.02
CA GLN A 275 19.85 5.74 8.32
C GLN A 275 19.50 7.10 8.92
N SER A 276 18.95 7.09 10.14
CA SER A 276 18.78 8.32 10.91
C SER A 276 20.06 8.64 11.71
N THR A 277 20.13 9.85 12.28
CA THR A 277 21.21 10.22 13.21
C THR A 277 21.17 9.30 14.44
N GLY A 278 22.09 8.34 14.53
CA GLY A 278 22.16 7.40 15.65
C GLY A 278 22.38 5.95 15.21
N SER A 279 22.02 5.01 16.08
CA SER A 279 22.20 3.57 15.91
C SER A 279 20.91 2.88 15.43
N GLU A 280 20.24 3.44 14.41
CA GLU A 280 19.07 2.79 13.81
C GLU A 280 18.88 3.15 12.34
N TYR A 281 18.47 2.17 11.54
CA TYR A 281 18.05 2.36 10.16
C TYR A 281 16.81 1.52 9.81
N VAL A 282 16.15 1.91 8.72
CA VAL A 282 15.17 1.05 8.04
C VAL A 282 15.80 0.51 6.76
N ILE A 283 15.59 -0.77 6.48
CA ILE A 283 15.99 -1.41 5.22
C ILE A 283 14.77 -1.98 4.52
N PHE A 284 14.71 -1.85 3.20
CA PHE A 284 13.69 -2.48 2.37
C PHE A 284 14.24 -2.93 1.03
N ASN A 285 13.53 -3.84 0.36
CA ASN A 285 13.80 -4.19 -1.04
C ASN A 285 12.95 -3.33 -1.97
N GLY A 286 13.59 -2.42 -2.70
CA GLY A 286 12.98 -1.51 -3.66
C GLY A 286 12.83 -2.09 -5.08
N SER A 287 12.85 -3.41 -5.24
CA SER A 287 12.51 -4.07 -6.50
C SER A 287 11.09 -3.69 -6.95
N THR A 288 10.94 -3.44 -8.25
CA THR A 288 9.62 -3.24 -8.88
C THR A 288 9.00 -4.54 -9.39
N SER A 289 9.72 -5.66 -9.28
CA SER A 289 9.24 -7.01 -9.61
C SER A 289 8.83 -7.74 -8.35
N SER A 290 7.64 -8.37 -8.36
CA SER A 290 7.05 -9.10 -7.23
C SER A 290 7.80 -10.38 -6.83
N SER A 291 8.61 -10.94 -7.73
CA SER A 291 9.34 -12.21 -7.50
C SER A 291 10.78 -12.03 -7.01
N SER A 292 11.32 -10.82 -7.02
CA SER A 292 12.72 -10.57 -6.71
C SER A 292 12.92 -10.36 -5.21
N TYR A 293 13.31 -11.41 -4.48
CA TYR A 293 13.75 -11.28 -3.08
C TYR A 293 15.27 -11.07 -3.00
N ILE A 294 15.72 -10.52 -1.88
CA ILE A 294 17.13 -10.42 -1.54
C ILE A 294 17.35 -10.97 -0.14
N THR A 295 18.49 -11.62 0.08
CA THR A 295 18.95 -12.00 1.42
C THR A 295 19.86 -10.91 1.93
N THR A 296 19.62 -10.41 3.14
CA THR A 296 20.49 -9.43 3.78
C THR A 296 20.91 -9.91 5.15
N SER A 297 22.10 -9.50 5.57
CA SER A 297 22.66 -9.80 6.89
C SER A 297 22.84 -8.48 7.65
N ALA A 298 22.18 -8.35 8.80
CA ALA A 298 22.35 -7.21 9.68
C ALA A 298 22.55 -7.71 11.11
N SER A 299 23.66 -7.34 11.75
CA SER A 299 23.90 -7.67 13.15
C SER A 299 23.08 -6.72 14.04
N VAL A 300 22.14 -7.24 14.84
CA VAL A 300 21.38 -6.45 15.83
C VAL A 300 21.59 -7.01 17.24
N LYS A 301 21.93 -6.12 18.18
CA LYS A 301 21.98 -6.37 19.63
C LYS A 301 20.68 -5.87 20.26
N SER A 302 20.08 -6.66 21.15
CA SER A 302 18.80 -6.35 21.78
C SER A 302 18.93 -5.25 22.83
N ASN A 303 18.01 -4.28 22.81
CA ASN A 303 17.50 -3.75 24.08
C ASN A 303 16.26 -4.57 24.39
N GLN A 304 16.41 -5.50 25.34
CA GLN A 304 15.25 -6.00 26.09
C GLN A 304 14.56 -4.77 26.70
N GLN A 305 13.46 -4.33 26.10
CA GLN A 305 12.44 -3.69 26.90
C GLN A 305 11.69 -4.85 27.55
N SER A 306 11.83 -4.95 28.87
CA SER A 306 11.32 -6.03 29.71
C SER A 306 9.88 -6.37 29.34
N GLU A 307 9.67 -7.55 28.76
CA GLU A 307 8.39 -8.25 28.79
C GLU A 307 8.12 -8.69 30.24
N SER A 308 7.91 -7.73 31.14
CA SER A 308 7.30 -8.00 32.43
C SER A 308 5.88 -7.47 32.37
N ASN A 309 4.94 -8.40 32.20
CA ASN A 309 3.48 -8.28 32.38
C ASN A 309 2.58 -8.29 31.13
N LEU A 310 2.96 -8.98 30.04
CA LEU A 310 1.95 -9.56 29.16
C LEU A 310 1.64 -10.98 29.65
N PRO A 311 0.38 -11.33 29.96
CA PRO A 311 0.03 -12.68 30.41
C PRO A 311 0.43 -13.68 29.34
N GLY A 312 1.22 -14.68 29.75
CA GLY A 312 1.97 -15.57 28.88
C GLY A 312 1.14 -16.18 27.76
N PHE A 313 1.45 -15.79 26.53
CA PHE A 313 1.12 -16.56 25.34
C PHE A 313 2.33 -17.41 24.99
N ASP A 314 2.31 -18.66 25.44
CA ASP A 314 3.24 -19.70 25.03
C ASP A 314 3.00 -20.02 23.54
N MET A 315 3.77 -19.40 22.64
CA MET A 315 3.72 -19.74 21.22
C MET A 315 4.38 -21.11 20.98
N LYS A 316 3.63 -22.18 21.23
CA LYS A 316 3.81 -23.40 20.44
C LYS A 316 3.16 -23.15 19.09
N ALA A 317 3.99 -22.93 18.09
CA ALA A 317 3.60 -22.99 16.69
C ALA A 317 3.02 -24.39 16.40
N VAL A 318 1.71 -24.50 16.48
CA VAL A 318 0.93 -25.57 15.86
C VAL A 318 0.00 -24.86 14.89
N PHE A 319 0.49 -24.69 13.66
CA PHE A 319 -0.39 -24.32 12.55
C PHE A 319 -1.33 -25.48 12.30
N SER A 320 -2.53 -25.39 12.86
CA SER A 320 -3.71 -26.08 12.35
C SER A 320 -4.65 -25.00 11.89
N TYR A 321 -4.58 -24.68 10.59
CA TYR A 321 -5.59 -23.87 9.92
C TYR A 321 -6.91 -24.64 9.94
N PRO A 322 -8.01 -24.12 10.50
CA PRO A 322 -9.32 -24.45 9.98
C PRO A 322 -9.44 -23.72 8.63
N GLU A 323 -9.70 -24.47 7.58
CA GLU A 323 -9.99 -23.97 6.25
C GLU A 323 -11.07 -22.88 6.29
N GLN A 324 -10.68 -21.60 6.23
CA GLN A 324 -11.53 -20.55 5.66
C GLN A 324 -11.16 -20.42 4.18
N LYS A 325 -11.51 -21.47 3.43
CA LYS A 325 -11.73 -21.38 1.99
C LYS A 325 -13.01 -20.58 1.82
N ASP A 326 -12.90 -19.27 1.59
CA ASP A 326 -13.87 -18.47 0.81
C ASP A 326 -13.45 -16.97 0.84
N PHE A 327 -12.31 -16.68 0.24
CA PHE A 327 -12.12 -15.38 -0.42
C PHE A 327 -11.90 -15.69 -1.90
N CYS A 328 -12.94 -15.41 -2.70
CA CYS A 328 -12.98 -15.75 -4.12
C CYS A 328 -11.81 -15.12 -4.88
N THR A 329 -10.96 -15.96 -5.45
CA THR A 329 -10.04 -15.54 -6.52
C THR A 329 -10.83 -15.26 -7.79
N HIS A 330 -10.35 -14.31 -8.60
CA HIS A 330 -10.96 -13.85 -9.86
C HIS A 330 -11.36 -14.98 -10.83
N GLN A 331 -10.75 -16.17 -10.71
CA GLN A 331 -10.94 -17.30 -11.61
C GLN A 331 -12.09 -18.24 -11.18
N TYR A 332 -12.45 -18.31 -9.89
CA TYR A 332 -13.38 -19.31 -9.36
C TYR A 332 -14.87 -18.98 -9.59
N PHE A 333 -15.20 -17.70 -9.81
CA PHE A 333 -16.60 -17.26 -9.93
C PHE A 333 -17.17 -17.35 -11.36
N ILE A 334 -16.29 -17.27 -12.37
CA ILE A 334 -16.67 -17.40 -13.79
C ILE A 334 -17.31 -18.77 -14.08
N GLU A 335 -16.79 -19.85 -13.50
CA GLU A 335 -17.28 -21.21 -13.75
C GLU A 335 -18.62 -21.52 -13.07
N ARG A 336 -18.93 -20.91 -11.91
CA ARG A 336 -20.18 -21.19 -11.16
C ARG A 336 -21.37 -20.31 -11.54
N PHE A 337 -21.15 -19.08 -12.00
CA PHE A 337 -22.26 -18.19 -12.37
C PHE A 337 -22.91 -18.61 -13.69
N LEU A 338 -22.13 -19.18 -14.63
CA LEU A 338 -22.62 -19.67 -15.92
C LEU A 338 -23.41 -20.99 -15.81
N HIS A 339 -23.13 -21.82 -14.80
CA HIS A 339 -23.84 -23.09 -14.62
C HIS A 339 -25.20 -22.97 -13.89
N LYS A 340 -25.50 -21.84 -13.24
CA LYS A 340 -26.72 -21.69 -12.42
C LYS A 340 -27.81 -20.77 -12.98
N ASN A 341 -27.53 -19.94 -13.97
CA ASN A 341 -28.46 -18.89 -14.42
C ASN A 341 -29.03 -19.10 -15.83
N ASN A 342 -29.53 -20.31 -16.13
CA ASN A 342 -30.43 -20.53 -17.27
C ASN A 342 -31.87 -20.08 -17.00
N ASN A 343 -32.15 -19.46 -15.85
CA ASN A 343 -33.45 -18.88 -15.51
C ASN A 343 -33.22 -17.72 -14.56
N ILE A 344 -33.36 -16.46 -14.99
CA ILE A 344 -33.96 -15.35 -14.23
C ILE A 344 -34.07 -14.12 -15.17
N LEU A 345 -35.31 -13.95 -15.64
CA LEU A 345 -36.09 -12.73 -15.86
C LEU A 345 -35.45 -11.53 -16.58
N HIS A 346 -35.97 -11.32 -17.79
CA HIS A 346 -36.09 -10.04 -18.48
C HIS A 346 -36.81 -9.00 -17.60
N TYR A 347 -36.21 -7.82 -17.45
CA TYR A 347 -36.88 -6.53 -17.39
C TYR A 347 -36.04 -5.48 -18.12
#